data_AF-A0A0U4BM00-F1
#
_entry.id   AF-A0A0U4BM00-F1
#
_cell.length_a   1.000
_cell.length_b   1.000
_cell.length_c   1.000
_cell.angle_alpha   90.00
_cell.angle_beta   90.00
_cell.angle_gamma   90.00
#
_symmetry.space_group_name_H-M   'P 1'
#
loop_
_entity.id
_entity.type
_entity.pdbx_description
1 polymer ?
#
loop_
_entity_poly.entity_id
_entity_poly.type
_entity_poly.pdbx_seq_one_letter_code
_entity_poly.pdbx_strand_id
1 'polypeptide(L)'
;MPDAASSSAEPLVLLECLVAGTSHRDNLVQYEPGLTVGQPLLLSREPANKYDDWAVQVHTAPATDPANVWLGYLPEGRNETVARLLDAGKNLTARLNHKSWESDWLHLDIEVLLHE
;
A
#
# COMPACT_ATOMS: atom_id res chain seq x y z
N MET A 1 30.85 -23.67 16.61
CA MET A 1 29.39 -23.41 16.55
C MET A 1 29.16 -22.18 15.72
N PRO A 2 28.36 -22.24 14.65
CA PRO A 2 27.65 -21.08 14.15
C PRO A 2 26.21 -21.09 14.68
N ASP A 3 25.83 -19.93 15.18
CA ASP A 3 24.53 -19.59 15.76
C ASP A 3 23.42 -19.62 14.69
N ALA A 4 22.20 -19.85 15.15
CA ALA A 4 21.00 -19.99 14.32
C ALA A 4 20.73 -18.73 13.49
N ALA A 5 20.79 -18.87 12.16
CA ALA A 5 20.19 -17.90 11.25
C ALA A 5 18.69 -17.86 11.54
N SER A 6 18.24 -16.80 12.20
CA SER A 6 16.83 -16.47 12.28
C SER A 6 16.33 -16.30 10.85
N SER A 7 15.58 -17.29 10.35
CA SER A 7 14.87 -17.22 9.09
C SER A 7 13.69 -16.25 9.26
N SER A 8 13.97 -14.97 9.41
CA SER A 8 13.01 -13.94 9.03
C SER A 8 13.02 -13.93 7.52
N ALA A 9 12.08 -14.66 6.91
CA ALA A 9 11.88 -14.64 5.47
C ALA A 9 11.71 -13.18 5.05
N GLU A 10 12.66 -12.68 4.24
CA GLU A 10 12.54 -11.32 3.71
C GLU A 10 11.29 -11.27 2.84
N PRO A 11 10.38 -10.30 3.06
CA PRO A 11 9.17 -10.23 2.26
C PRO A 11 9.53 -10.01 0.79
N LEU A 12 8.86 -10.74 -0.09
CA LEU A 12 9.08 -10.64 -1.53
C LEU A 12 8.43 -9.36 -2.06
N VAL A 13 9.22 -8.49 -2.67
CA VAL A 13 8.68 -7.32 -3.39
C VAL A 13 7.99 -7.81 -4.67
N LEU A 14 6.67 -7.71 -4.70
CA LEU A 14 5.86 -8.12 -5.86
C LEU A 14 5.68 -6.99 -6.87
N LEU A 15 5.54 -5.76 -6.37
CA LEU A 15 5.14 -4.62 -7.17
C LEU A 15 5.61 -3.33 -6.52
N GLU A 16 6.35 -2.51 -7.27
CA GLU A 16 6.61 -1.12 -6.92
C GLU A 16 5.71 -0.23 -7.79
N CYS A 17 4.92 0.65 -7.19
CA CYS A 17 4.01 1.51 -7.93
C CYS A 17 3.64 2.78 -7.15
N LEU A 18 3.20 3.79 -7.91
CA LEU A 18 2.60 4.99 -7.35
C LEU A 18 1.18 4.70 -6.82
N VAL A 19 0.80 5.37 -5.75
CA VAL A 19 -0.59 5.38 -5.25
C VAL A 19 -1.42 6.30 -6.12
N ALA A 20 -2.43 5.74 -6.78
CA ALA A 20 -3.33 6.48 -7.65
C ALA A 20 -4.46 7.16 -6.84
N GLY A 21 -4.95 8.28 -7.37
CA GLY A 21 -6.10 9.00 -6.78
C GLY A 21 -5.76 9.83 -5.54
N THR A 22 -4.48 10.13 -5.28
CA THR A 22 -4.05 11.04 -4.21
C THR A 22 -4.51 12.48 -4.45
N SER A 23 -4.61 12.91 -5.72
CA SER A 23 -5.08 14.25 -6.10
C SER A 23 -6.55 14.53 -5.72
N HIS A 24 -7.35 13.48 -5.52
CA HIS A 24 -8.77 13.61 -5.12
C HIS A 24 -8.95 13.64 -3.59
N ARG A 25 -7.86 13.77 -2.83
CA ARG A 25 -7.84 13.63 -1.37
C ARG A 25 -7.22 14.83 -0.69
N ASP A 26 -8.07 15.79 -0.36
CA ASP A 26 -7.68 17.00 0.38
C ASP A 26 -7.13 16.67 1.77
N ASN A 27 -7.56 15.53 2.35
CA ASN A 27 -7.08 15.06 3.65
C ASN A 27 -5.61 14.62 3.60
N LEU A 28 -5.00 14.34 2.45
CA LEU A 28 -3.59 13.95 2.42
C LEU A 28 -2.64 15.07 2.85
N VAL A 29 -3.02 16.34 2.63
CA VAL A 29 -2.23 17.51 3.02
C VAL A 29 -1.92 17.52 4.53
N GLN A 30 -2.92 17.18 5.35
CA GLN A 30 -2.78 17.13 6.80
C GLN A 30 -2.11 15.84 7.31
N TYR A 31 -2.18 14.75 6.54
CA TYR A 31 -1.63 13.45 6.95
C TYR A 31 -0.20 13.21 6.46
N GLU A 32 0.23 13.86 5.37
CA GLU A 32 1.57 13.70 4.83
C GLU A 32 2.70 13.97 5.83
N PRO A 33 2.63 14.99 6.71
CA PRO A 33 3.65 15.21 7.73
C PRO A 33 3.81 14.01 8.71
N GLY A 34 2.75 13.24 8.92
CA GLY A 34 2.76 12.03 9.74
C GLY A 34 3.21 10.77 8.97
N LEU A 35 3.18 10.79 7.64
CA LEU A 35 3.64 9.65 6.84
C LEU A 35 5.15 9.52 6.92
N THR A 36 5.63 8.35 7.34
CA THR A 36 7.06 8.04 7.39
C THR A 36 7.43 7.08 6.28
N VAL A 37 8.50 7.37 5.54
CA VAL A 37 9.07 6.44 4.56
C VAL A 37 9.55 5.18 5.28
N GLY A 38 9.21 4.01 4.75
CA GLY A 38 9.45 2.70 5.35
C GLY A 38 8.31 2.21 6.24
N GLN A 39 7.28 3.03 6.50
CA GLN A 39 6.13 2.59 7.30
C GLN A 39 5.33 1.51 6.56
N PRO A 40 4.76 0.53 7.28
CA PRO A 40 3.84 -0.43 6.70
C PRO A 40 2.52 0.25 6.32
N LEU A 41 1.91 -0.26 5.25
CA LEU A 41 0.64 0.15 4.70
C LEU A 41 -0.24 -1.11 4.53
N LEU A 42 -1.55 -0.90 4.60
CA LEU A 42 -2.54 -1.94 4.46
C LEU A 42 -3.15 -1.91 3.07
N LEU A 43 -3.33 -3.10 2.50
CA LEU A 43 -4.00 -3.29 1.22
C LEU A 43 -5.37 -3.91 1.50
N SER A 44 -6.43 -3.29 0.98
CA SER A 44 -7.80 -3.77 1.16
C SER A 44 -8.46 -3.95 -0.20
N ARG A 45 -9.14 -5.09 -0.40
CA ARG A 45 -9.89 -5.36 -1.62
C ARG A 45 -11.20 -4.61 -1.62
N GLU A 46 -11.52 -4.01 -2.76
CA GLU A 46 -12.83 -3.40 -3.04
C GLU A 46 -13.47 -4.03 -4.28
N PRO A 47 -13.98 -5.28 -4.19
CA PRO A 47 -14.58 -5.98 -5.34
C PRO A 47 -15.93 -5.40 -5.77
N ALA A 48 -16.54 -4.51 -4.96
CA ALA A 48 -17.80 -3.85 -5.26
C ALA A 48 -17.62 -2.53 -6.05
N ASN A 49 -16.39 -2.20 -6.46
CA ASN A 49 -16.13 -0.97 -7.18
C ASN A 49 -16.72 -1.02 -8.60
N LYS A 50 -17.46 0.02 -8.99
CA LYS A 50 -18.22 0.06 -10.25
C LYS A 50 -17.34 0.26 -11.50
N TYR A 51 -16.12 0.72 -11.31
CA TYR A 51 -15.21 1.12 -12.39
C TYR A 51 -14.10 0.10 -12.64
N ASP A 52 -13.74 -0.69 -11.63
CA ASP A 52 -12.59 -1.59 -11.66
C ASP A 52 -12.83 -2.77 -10.72
N ASP A 53 -12.96 -3.96 -11.29
CA ASP A 53 -13.21 -5.23 -10.58
C ASP A 53 -12.00 -5.65 -9.70
N TRP A 54 -10.82 -5.11 -9.98
CA TRP A 54 -9.56 -5.41 -9.30
C TRP A 54 -9.10 -4.28 -8.37
N ALA A 55 -9.99 -3.34 -8.03
CA ALA A 55 -9.66 -2.24 -7.14
C ALA A 55 -9.07 -2.70 -5.79
N VAL A 56 -7.87 -2.20 -5.49
CA VAL A 56 -7.18 -2.41 -4.22
C VAL A 56 -6.91 -1.06 -3.59
N GLN A 57 -7.51 -0.81 -2.45
CA GLN A 57 -7.31 0.38 -1.65
C GLN A 57 -6.01 0.28 -0.84
N VAL A 58 -5.28 1.39 -0.75
CA VAL A 58 -4.08 1.55 0.06
C VAL A 58 -4.42 2.41 1.27
N HIS A 59 -4.20 1.89 2.47
CA HIS A 59 -4.49 2.54 3.74
C HIS A 59 -3.24 2.62 4.61
N THR A 60 -3.19 3.58 5.53
CA THR A 60 -2.12 3.64 6.54
C THR A 60 -2.27 2.53 7.58
N ALA A 61 -1.15 1.98 8.05
CA ALA A 61 -1.14 1.06 9.18
C ALA A 61 -0.69 1.81 10.46
N PRO A 62 -1.13 1.39 11.65
CA PRO A 62 -2.02 0.26 11.94
C PRO A 62 -3.51 0.59 11.76
N ALA A 63 -4.34 -0.40 11.37
CA ALA A 63 -5.79 -0.24 11.18
C ALA A 63 -6.55 0.19 12.45
N THR A 64 -5.92 0.01 13.62
CA THR A 64 -6.45 0.38 14.94
C THR A 64 -6.22 1.85 15.29
N ASP A 65 -5.44 2.57 14.49
CA ASP A 65 -5.30 4.02 14.66
C ASP A 65 -6.60 4.69 14.18
N PRO A 66 -7.22 5.60 14.96
CA PRO A 66 -8.32 6.44 14.47
C PRO A 66 -7.95 7.23 13.20
N ALA A 67 -6.65 7.33 12.88
CA ALA A 67 -6.12 7.83 11.61
C ALA A 67 -5.91 6.73 10.55
N ASN A 68 -6.71 5.67 10.49
CA ASN A 68 -6.71 4.77 9.32
C ASN A 68 -7.08 5.57 8.06
N VAL A 69 -6.05 6.10 7.41
CA VAL A 69 -6.17 7.06 6.32
C VAL A 69 -6.06 6.28 5.05
N TRP A 70 -7.17 6.32 4.33
CA TRP A 70 -7.18 5.86 2.97
C TRP A 70 -6.31 6.80 2.12
N LEU A 71 -5.20 6.28 1.60
CA LEU A 71 -4.22 7.03 0.81
C LEU A 71 -4.61 7.08 -0.67
N GLY A 72 -5.24 6.02 -1.18
CA GLY A 72 -5.63 5.92 -2.57
C GLY A 72 -5.81 4.49 -3.02
N TYR A 73 -5.54 4.24 -4.29
CA TYR A 73 -5.65 2.92 -4.91
C TYR A 73 -4.32 2.49 -5.52
N LEU A 74 -4.17 1.18 -5.73
CA LEU A 74 -3.20 0.67 -6.69
C LEU A 74 -3.62 1.08 -8.12
N PRO A 75 -2.67 1.35 -9.02
CA PRO A 75 -2.98 1.71 -10.40
C PRO A 75 -3.66 0.54 -11.12
N GLU A 76 -4.72 0.84 -11.86
CA GLU A 76 -5.57 -0.14 -12.58
C GLU A 76 -4.76 -1.13 -13.41
N GLY A 77 -3.75 -0.65 -14.14
CA GLY A 77 -2.92 -1.52 -15.00
C GLY A 77 -2.03 -2.52 -14.25
N ARG A 78 -1.93 -2.46 -12.91
CA ARG A 78 -1.03 -3.33 -12.11
C ARG A 78 -1.71 -3.92 -10.86
N ASN A 79 -2.98 -3.62 -10.61
CA ASN A 79 -3.67 -4.06 -9.40
C ASN A 79 -4.19 -5.51 -9.49
N GLU A 80 -4.43 -6.06 -10.68
CA GLU A 80 -4.99 -7.40 -10.90
C GLU A 80 -4.24 -8.51 -10.15
N THR A 81 -2.90 -8.54 -10.26
CA THR A 81 -2.08 -9.55 -9.59
C THR A 81 -2.20 -9.48 -8.07
N VAL A 82 -2.11 -8.27 -7.52
CA VAL A 82 -2.25 -8.04 -6.08
C VAL A 82 -3.65 -8.41 -5.62
N ALA A 83 -4.66 -8.06 -6.42
CA ALA A 83 -6.04 -8.30 -6.12
C ALA A 83 -6.36 -9.80 -6.04
N ARG A 84 -5.90 -10.58 -7.02
CA ARG A 84 -6.03 -12.04 -7.03
C ARG A 84 -5.32 -12.72 -5.86
N LEU A 85 -4.16 -12.20 -5.46
CA LEU A 85 -3.42 -12.74 -4.32
C LEU A 85 -4.15 -12.46 -3.00
N LEU A 86 -4.73 -11.26 -2.83
CA LEU A 86 -5.59 -10.95 -1.70
C LEU A 86 -6.85 -11.83 -1.70
N ASP A 87 -7.48 -12.01 -2.86
CA ASP A 87 -8.67 -12.88 -3.02
C ASP A 87 -8.33 -14.36 -2.73
N ALA A 88 -7.08 -14.78 -2.97
CA ALA A 88 -6.56 -16.10 -2.59
C ALA A 88 -6.18 -16.24 -1.11
N GLY A 89 -6.35 -15.19 -0.30
CA GLY A 89 -6.02 -15.17 1.13
C GLY A 89 -4.53 -15.10 1.43
N LYS A 90 -3.71 -14.56 0.51
CA LYS A 90 -2.28 -14.35 0.75
C LYS A 90 -2.04 -13.15 1.66
N ASN A 91 -1.00 -13.25 2.49
CA ASN A 91 -0.58 -12.18 3.38
C ASN A 91 0.22 -11.15 2.59
N LEU A 92 -0.46 -10.09 2.15
CA LEU A 92 0.14 -8.98 1.45
C LEU A 92 0.10 -7.74 2.33
N THR A 93 1.21 -7.01 2.35
CA THR A 93 1.28 -5.66 2.90
C THR A 93 1.83 -4.72 1.85
N ALA A 94 1.72 -3.42 2.09
CA ALA A 94 2.50 -2.44 1.34
C ALA A 94 3.48 -1.73 2.29
N ARG A 95 4.47 -1.06 1.72
CA ARG A 95 5.38 -0.19 2.45
C ARG A 95 5.54 1.10 1.67
N LEU A 96 5.54 2.23 2.37
CA LEU A 96 5.83 3.51 1.73
C LEU A 96 7.32 3.58 1.39
N ASN A 97 7.67 3.70 0.11
CA ASN A 97 9.06 3.78 -0.35
C ASN A 97 9.48 5.22 -0.63
N HIS A 98 8.55 6.02 -1.17
CA HIS A 98 8.81 7.43 -1.46
C HIS A 98 7.58 8.28 -1.17
N LYS A 99 7.80 9.53 -0.74
CA LYS A 99 6.78 10.57 -0.69
C LYS A 99 7.37 11.89 -1.16
N SER A 100 6.67 12.58 -2.05
CA SER A 100 7.00 13.93 -2.51
C SER A 100 5.73 14.72 -2.84
N TRP A 101 5.74 16.01 -2.54
CA TRP A 101 4.67 16.91 -2.99
C TRP A 101 4.99 17.42 -4.38
N GLU A 102 4.09 17.14 -5.33
CA GLU A 102 4.18 17.58 -6.73
C GLU A 102 3.11 18.63 -6.99
N SER A 103 3.45 19.91 -6.82
CA SER A 103 2.58 21.09 -7.01
C SER A 103 1.18 20.98 -6.39
N ASP A 104 0.27 20.28 -7.05
CA ASP A 104 -1.14 20.14 -6.70
C ASP A 104 -1.53 18.75 -6.17
N TRP A 105 -0.58 17.80 -6.07
CA TRP A 105 -0.87 16.44 -5.60
C TRP A 105 0.29 15.80 -4.84
N LEU A 106 -0.04 14.81 -4.02
CA LEU A 106 0.92 14.03 -3.25
C LEU A 106 1.35 12.80 -4.03
N HIS A 107 2.61 12.75 -4.44
CA HIS A 107 3.23 11.59 -5.05
C HIS A 107 3.69 10.63 -3.94
N LEU A 108 3.09 9.44 -3.92
CA LEU A 108 3.44 8.37 -3.00
C LEU A 108 3.84 7.15 -3.81
N ASP A 109 5.08 6.68 -3.64
CA ASP A 109 5.48 5.38 -4.17
C ASP A 109 5.47 4.36 -3.05
N ILE A 110 4.89 3.20 -3.36
CA ILE A 110 4.75 2.09 -2.43
C ILE A 110 5.28 0.81 -3.06
N GLU A 111 5.73 -0.08 -2.19
CA GLU A 111 6.14 -1.44 -2.53
C GLU A 111 5.13 -2.41 -1.93
N VAL A 112 4.55 -3.27 -2.74
CA VAL A 112 3.72 -4.39 -2.30
C VAL A 112 4.62 -5.56 -1.97
N LEU A 113 4.45 -6.08 -0.77
CA LEU A 113 5.26 -7.07 -0.12
C LEU A 113 4.42 -8.32 0.15
N LEU A 114 4.87 -9.47 -0.34
CA LEU A 114 4.30 -10.78 -0.03
C LEU A 114 5.08 -11.43 1.11
N HIS A 115 4.32 -11.89 2.10
CA HIS A 115 4.84 -12.66 3.23
C HIS A 115 4.50 -14.13 3.00
N GLU A 116 5.51 -15.01 3.14
CA GLU A 116 5.38 -16.47 3.02
C GLU A 116 4.92 -17.15 4.30
#